data_AF-A0A5W5V950-F1
#
_entry.id   AF-A0A5W5V950-F1
#
_cell.length_a   1.000
_cell.length_b   1.000
_cell.length_c   1.000
_cell.angle_alpha   90.00
_cell.angle_beta   90.00
_cell.angle_gamma   90.00
#
_symmetry.space_group_name_H-M   'P 1'
#
loop_
_entity.id
_entity.type
_entity.pdbx_description
1 polymer ?
#
loop_
_entity_poly.entity_id
_entity_poly.type
_entity_poly.pdbx_seq_one_letter_code
_entity_poly.pdbx_strand_id
1 'polypeptide(L)'
;MNYMFEESLSENMATPDDTTSIHVLNAAYAVLARTLNDKIPGFSDDLLANLDRVYAQNEGQQFTQLAIAQLAIRVKKLTDAQG
;
A
#
# COMPACT_ATOMS: atom_id res chain seq x y z
N MET A 1 -5.51 22.89 8.28
CA MET A 1 -5.51 21.57 8.92
C MET A 1 -4.06 21.29 9.27
N ASN A 2 -3.74 20.95 10.51
CA ASN A 2 -2.37 20.57 10.90
C ASN A 2 -2.28 19.04 10.75
N TYR A 3 -1.28 18.53 10.05
CA TYR A 3 -1.10 17.09 9.89
C TYR A 3 -0.22 16.56 11.01
N MET A 4 -0.58 15.43 11.61
CA MET A 4 0.18 14.87 12.74
C MET A 4 1.64 14.57 12.41
N PHE A 5 1.99 14.33 11.13
CA PHE A 5 3.39 14.11 10.75
C PHE A 5 4.25 15.37 10.86
N GLU A 6 3.64 16.56 10.85
CA GLU A 6 4.35 17.85 10.95
C GLU A 6 4.99 18.02 12.35
N GLU A 7 4.46 17.34 13.37
CA GLU A 7 5.01 17.32 14.73
C GLU A 7 6.38 16.60 14.81
N SER A 8 6.68 15.74 13.84
CA SER A 8 7.90 14.91 13.82
C SER A 8 9.03 15.50 12.96
N LEU A 9 8.80 16.65 12.31
CA LEU A 9 9.81 17.26 11.43
C LEU A 9 10.98 17.82 12.24
N SER A 10 12.21 17.43 11.88
CA SER A 10 13.44 17.98 12.46
C SER A 10 14.56 18.06 11.42
N GLU A 11 15.50 18.99 11.59
CA GLU A 11 16.62 19.20 10.66
C GLU A 11 17.57 17.99 10.57
N ASN A 12 17.56 17.11 11.58
CA ASN A 12 18.44 15.94 11.69
C ASN A 12 17.67 14.61 11.59
N MET A 13 16.60 14.56 10.79
CA MET A 13 15.86 13.32 10.57
C MET A 13 16.76 12.23 9.98
N ALA A 14 16.93 11.15 10.73
CA ALA A 14 17.58 9.95 10.23
C ALA A 14 16.73 9.32 9.12
N THR A 15 17.37 8.85 8.05
CA THR A 15 16.71 8.01 7.06
C THR A 15 16.33 6.69 7.72
N PRO A 16 15.06 6.25 7.63
CA PRO A 16 14.66 4.94 8.15
C PRO A 16 15.36 3.82 7.39
N ASP A 17 15.47 2.65 8.00
CA ASP A 17 16.00 1.46 7.33
C ASP A 17 15.09 1.00 6.18
N ASP A 18 15.63 0.15 5.31
CA ASP A 18 14.93 -0.33 4.11
C ASP A 18 13.62 -1.06 4.45
N THR A 19 13.59 -1.85 5.53
CA THR A 19 12.39 -2.62 5.90
C THR A 19 11.27 -1.69 6.36
N THR A 20 11.60 -0.72 7.22
CA THR A 20 10.69 0.34 7.63
C THR A 20 10.18 1.13 6.42
N SER A 21 11.08 1.52 5.50
CA SER A 21 10.72 2.24 4.28
C SER A 21 9.76 1.46 3.39
N ILE A 22 10.00 0.16 3.19
CA ILE A 22 9.11 -0.74 2.43
C ILE A 22 7.72 -0.82 3.08
N HIS A 23 7.65 -0.96 4.41
CA HIS A 23 6.38 -1.01 5.11
C HIS A 23 5.59 0.30 4.99
N VAL A 24 6.27 1.45 5.08
CA VAL A 24 5.65 2.77 4.89
C VAL A 24 5.15 2.94 3.46
N LEU A 25 5.93 2.53 2.45
CA LEU A 25 5.51 2.59 1.04
C LEU A 25 4.27 1.72 0.78
N ASN A 26 4.25 0.50 1.33
CA ASN A 26 3.09 -0.38 1.21
C ASN A 26 1.84 0.20 1.90
N ALA A 27 2.01 0.88 3.05
CA ALA A 27 0.91 1.56 3.74
C ALA A 27 0.42 2.77 2.93
N ALA A 28 1.33 3.61 2.43
CA ALA A 28 1.01 4.78 1.61
C ALA A 28 0.26 4.38 0.33
N TYR A 29 0.66 3.28 -0.32
CA TYR A 29 -0.03 2.76 -1.48
C TYR A 29 -1.46 2.31 -1.17
N ALA A 30 -1.68 1.62 -0.04
CA ALA A 30 -3.02 1.23 0.39
C ALA A 30 -3.90 2.44 0.76
N VAL A 31 -3.32 3.48 1.38
CA VAL A 31 -4.01 4.75 1.65
C VAL A 31 -4.39 5.46 0.35
N LEU A 32 -3.49 5.49 -0.64
CA LEU A 32 -3.79 6.03 -1.97
C LEU A 32 -4.92 5.26 -2.63
N ALA A 33 -4.88 3.93 -2.60
CA ALA A 33 -5.93 3.08 -3.17
C ALA A 33 -7.30 3.38 -2.56
N ARG A 34 -7.38 3.48 -1.23
CA ARG A 34 -8.59 3.90 -0.53
C ARG A 34 -9.04 5.31 -0.95
N THR A 35 -8.13 6.27 -0.96
CA THR A 35 -8.45 7.66 -1.32
C THR A 35 -9.02 7.77 -2.73
N LEU A 36 -8.50 6.96 -3.67
CA LEU A 36 -9.01 6.88 -5.04
C LEU A 36 -10.35 6.15 -5.09
N ASN A 37 -10.53 5.05 -4.35
CA ASN A 37 -11.80 4.33 -4.28
C ASN A 37 -12.95 5.20 -3.77
N ASP A 38 -12.68 6.07 -2.80
CA ASP A 38 -13.66 7.05 -2.27
C ASP A 38 -14.11 8.08 -3.33
N LYS A 39 -13.36 8.23 -4.41
CA LYS A 39 -13.66 9.15 -5.52
C LYS A 39 -14.10 8.44 -6.79
N ILE A 40 -13.71 7.18 -6.95
CA ILE A 40 -13.90 6.36 -8.15
C ILE A 40 -14.38 4.98 -7.68
N PRO A 41 -15.71 4.76 -7.62
CA PRO A 41 -16.26 3.46 -7.24
C PRO A 41 -15.71 2.33 -8.11
N GLY A 42 -15.30 1.24 -7.48
CA GLY A 42 -14.73 0.06 -8.16
C GLY A 42 -13.22 0.14 -8.44
N PHE A 43 -12.56 1.27 -8.13
CA PHE A 43 -11.13 1.40 -8.33
C PHE A 43 -10.33 0.35 -7.55
N SER A 44 -10.72 0.03 -6.31
CA SER A 44 -10.03 -0.98 -5.52
C SER A 44 -10.12 -2.38 -6.13
N ASP A 45 -11.26 -2.72 -6.73
CA ASP A 45 -11.50 -4.04 -7.31
C ASP A 45 -10.62 -4.23 -8.56
N ASP A 46 -10.58 -3.22 -9.43
CA ASP A 46 -9.70 -3.21 -10.60
C ASP A 46 -8.22 -3.26 -10.20
N LEU A 47 -7.84 -2.53 -9.15
CA LEU A 47 -6.48 -2.55 -8.64
C LEU A 47 -6.09 -3.92 -8.09
N LEU A 48 -6.95 -4.54 -7.27
CA LEU A 48 -6.72 -5.87 -6.72
C LEU A 48 -6.64 -6.93 -7.82
N ALA A 49 -7.50 -6.86 -8.83
CA ALA A 49 -7.44 -7.75 -9.99
C ALA A 49 -6.12 -7.62 -10.76
N ASN A 50 -5.59 -6.40 -10.90
CA ASN A 50 -4.29 -6.20 -11.55
C ASN A 50 -3.12 -6.67 -10.67
N LEU A 51 -3.17 -6.48 -9.35
CA LEU A 51 -2.18 -7.03 -8.43
C LEU A 51 -2.16 -8.57 -8.47
N ASP A 52 -3.33 -9.21 -8.56
CA ASP A 52 -3.45 -10.66 -8.71
C ASP A 52 -2.84 -11.17 -10.03
N ARG A 53 -3.06 -10.45 -11.14
CA ARG A 53 -2.39 -10.76 -12.42
C ARG A 53 -0.88 -10.67 -12.32
N VAL A 54 -0.36 -9.62 -11.68
CA VAL A 54 1.10 -9.46 -11.48
C VAL A 54 1.64 -10.55 -10.54
N TYR A 55 0.89 -10.93 -9.50
CA TYR A 55 1.25 -12.06 -8.64
C TYR A 55 1.40 -13.36 -9.44
N ALA A 56 0.43 -13.65 -10.31
CA ALA A 56 0.45 -14.85 -11.17
C ALA A 56 1.60 -14.83 -12.17
N GLN A 57 1.92 -13.66 -12.76
CA GLN A 57 3.06 -13.52 -13.67
C GLN A 57 4.43 -13.78 -13.02
N ASN A 58 4.50 -13.72 -11.70
CA ASN A 58 5.72 -13.98 -10.93
C ASN A 58 5.74 -15.39 -10.32
N GLU A 59 5.02 -16.36 -10.90
CA GLU A 59 5.05 -17.76 -10.47
C GLU A 59 6.49 -18.30 -10.37
N GLY A 60 6.78 -19.00 -9.27
CA GLY A 60 8.11 -19.52 -8.95
C GLY A 60 9.05 -18.51 -8.28
N GLN A 61 8.69 -17.22 -8.22
CA GLN A 61 9.44 -16.19 -7.51
C GLN A 61 8.84 -15.94 -6.12
N GLN A 62 9.08 -16.87 -5.18
CA GLN A 62 8.42 -16.89 -3.87
C GLN A 62 8.46 -15.54 -3.12
N PHE A 63 9.61 -14.86 -3.10
CA PHE A 63 9.75 -13.58 -2.39
C PHE A 63 8.99 -12.44 -3.08
N THR A 64 9.02 -12.39 -4.42
CA THR A 64 8.26 -11.42 -5.21
C THR A 64 6.75 -11.62 -5.01
N GLN A 65 6.29 -12.87 -5.10
CA GLN A 65 4.91 -13.23 -4.85
C GLN A 65 4.46 -12.85 -3.43
N LEU A 66 5.29 -13.11 -2.42
CA LEU A 66 5.00 -12.72 -1.04
C LEU A 66 4.89 -11.20 -0.89
N ALA A 67 5.78 -10.43 -1.50
CA ALA A 67 5.75 -8.96 -1.45
C ALA A 67 4.46 -8.41 -2.09
N ILE A 68 4.06 -8.94 -3.26
CA ILE A 68 2.82 -8.55 -3.93
C ILE A 68 1.60 -8.91 -3.07
N ALA A 69 1.57 -10.11 -2.48
CA ALA A 69 0.48 -10.53 -1.61
C ALA A 69 0.36 -9.64 -0.36
N GLN A 70 1.48 -9.24 0.25
CA GLN A 70 1.51 -8.31 1.38
C GLN A 70 0.97 -6.91 1.02
N LEU A 71 1.21 -6.45 -0.21
CA LEU A 71 0.64 -5.19 -0.70
C LEU A 71 -0.88 -5.34 -0.94
N ALA A 72 -1.28 -6.38 -1.67
CA ALA A 72 -2.68 -6.63 -2.02
C ALA A 72 -3.57 -6.78 -0.78
N ILE A 73 -3.11 -7.49 0.26
CA ILE A 73 -3.89 -7.64 1.50
C ILE A 73 -4.04 -6.31 2.26
N ARG A 74 -3.05 -5.41 2.18
CA ARG A 74 -3.14 -4.08 2.80
C ARG A 74 -4.14 -3.20 2.04
N VAL A 75 -4.07 -3.19 0.71
CA VAL A 75 -5.07 -2.52 -0.14
C VAL A 75 -6.45 -3.01 0.22
N LYS A 76 -6.67 -4.33 0.13
CA LYS A 76 -7.96 -4.97 0.43
C LYS A 76 -8.49 -4.59 1.81
N LYS A 77 -7.68 -4.69 2.87
CA LYS A 77 -8.11 -4.32 4.23
C LYS A 77 -8.54 -2.86 4.35
N LEU A 78 -7.85 -1.94 3.68
CA LEU A 78 -8.16 -0.51 3.78
C LEU A 78 -9.35 -0.10 2.91
N THR A 79 -9.60 -0.79 1.81
CA THR A 79 -10.71 -0.51 0.88
C THR A 79 -11.99 -1.24 1.28
N ASP A 80 -11.90 -2.47 1.80
CA ASP A 80 -13.05 -3.28 2.23
C ASP A 80 -13.65 -2.78 3.55
N ALA A 81 -12.90 -2.04 4.37
CA ALA A 81 -13.38 -1.47 5.63
C ALA A 81 -14.47 -0.37 5.46
N GLN A 82 -15.00 -0.20 4.24
CA GLN A 82 -16.21 0.55 3.94
C GLN A 82 -17.48 -0.32 3.82
N GLY A 83 -17.39 -1.62 4.12
CA GLY A 83 -18.54 -2.53 4.27
C GLY A 83 -19.16 -2.54 5.67
#